data_AF-A0A1Q5T674-F1
#
_entry.id   AF-A0A1Q5T674-F1
#
_cell.length_a   1.000
_cell.length_b   1.000
_cell.length_c   1.000
_cell.angle_alpha   90.00
_cell.angle_beta   90.00
_cell.angle_gamma   90.00
#
_symmetry.space_group_name_H-M   'P 1'
#
loop_
_entity.id
_entity.type
_entity.pdbx_description
1 polymer ?
#
loop_
_entity_poly.entity_id
_entity_poly.type
_entity_poly.pdbx_seq_one_letter_code
_entity_poly.pdbx_strand_id
1 'polypeptide(L)'
;MRKTYPSDISREAFQKIEPLLLSSRKRTRPRKVDVYEVFCALLYILKSGCQWDMLPSDFPSKSTVYYYFKLWKEKPSETEPSLLEQALKKSGWRGPYQLWSER
;
A
#
# COMPACT_ATOMS: atom_id res chain seq x y z
N MET A 1 1.87 -2.78 21.21
CA MET A 1 1.11 -1.68 20.58
C MET A 1 1.91 -1.20 19.38
N ARG A 2 1.29 -1.05 18.22
CA ARG A 2 1.97 -0.53 17.02
C ARG A 2 2.35 0.93 17.24
N LYS A 3 3.55 1.33 16.80
CA LYS A 3 3.97 2.73 16.76
C LYS A 3 3.23 3.46 15.66
N THR A 4 2.76 4.66 15.95
CA THR A 4 2.18 5.56 14.95
C THR A 4 3.31 6.24 14.20
N TYR A 5 3.29 6.15 12.87
CA TYR A 5 4.25 6.82 12.02
C TYR A 5 3.64 8.08 11.40
N PRO A 6 4.43 9.13 11.10
CA PRO A 6 3.96 10.32 10.39
C PRO A 6 3.43 10.03 8.97
N SER A 7 3.76 8.86 8.41
CA SER A 7 3.26 8.37 7.12
C SER A 7 1.88 7.71 7.22
N ASP A 8 1.39 7.44 8.43
CA ASP A 8 0.13 6.73 8.62
C ASP A 8 -1.06 7.64 8.28
N ILE A 9 -2.10 7.04 7.71
CA ILE A 9 -3.37 7.71 7.44
C ILE A 9 -4.40 7.33 8.50
N SER A 10 -5.39 8.19 8.74
CA SER A 10 -6.47 7.85 9.66
C SER A 10 -7.25 6.63 9.16
N ARG A 11 -7.72 5.80 10.10
CA ARG A 11 -8.55 4.63 9.76
C ARG A 11 -9.82 5.03 9.00
N GLU A 12 -10.39 6.19 9.29
CA GLU A 12 -11.55 6.75 8.59
C GLU A 12 -11.24 7.11 7.13
N ALA A 13 -10.07 7.70 6.86
CA ALA A 13 -9.63 7.94 5.49
C ALA A 13 -9.37 6.63 4.76
N PHE A 14 -8.80 5.64 5.46
CA PHE A 14 -8.54 4.32 4.90
C PHE A 14 -9.82 3.55 4.55
N GLN A 15 -10.88 3.62 5.35
CA GLN A 15 -12.16 2.94 5.07
C GLN A 15 -12.75 3.31 3.70
N LYS A 16 -12.49 4.54 3.20
CA LYS A 16 -12.93 4.98 1.86
C LYS A 16 -12.12 4.34 0.73
N ILE A 17 -10.89 3.90 1.03
CA ILE A 17 -9.91 3.36 0.07
C ILE A 17 -9.91 1.83 0.11
N GLU A 18 -10.15 1.26 1.28
CA GLU A 18 -10.22 -0.18 1.54
C GLU A 18 -11.02 -0.96 0.47
N PRO A 19 -12.25 -0.59 0.09
CA PRO A 19 -13.00 -1.36 -0.92
C PRO A 19 -12.31 -1.41 -2.29
N LEU A 20 -11.58 -0.36 -2.68
CA LEU A 20 -10.78 -0.35 -3.92
C LEU A 20 -9.57 -1.28 -3.83
N LEU A 21 -8.93 -1.36 -2.67
CA LEU A 21 -7.78 -2.25 -2.48
C LEU A 21 -8.21 -3.72 -2.34
N LEU A 22 -9.40 -3.96 -1.81
CA LEU A 22 -9.97 -5.30 -1.65
C LEU A 22 -10.53 -5.87 -2.96
N SER A 23 -10.94 -5.02 -3.91
CA SER A 23 -11.50 -5.43 -5.21
C SER A 23 -10.45 -6.03 -6.16
N SER A 24 -9.16 -5.86 -5.87
CA SER A 24 -8.05 -6.34 -6.70
C SER A 24 -8.00 -7.86 -6.90
N ARG A 25 -8.72 -8.66 -6.08
CA ARG A 25 -8.61 -10.11 -6.10
C ARG A 25 -9.94 -10.82 -5.90
N LYS A 26 -10.25 -11.77 -6.79
CA LYS A 26 -11.29 -12.81 -6.58
C LYS A 26 -10.87 -13.72 -5.42
N ARG A 27 -11.69 -13.77 -4.38
CA ARG A 27 -11.36 -14.37 -3.07
C ARG A 27 -11.53 -15.89 -3.12
N THR A 28 -10.42 -16.64 -3.11
CA THR A 28 -10.40 -18.10 -2.95
C THR A 28 -10.03 -18.55 -1.53
N ARG A 29 -9.33 -17.72 -0.75
CA ARG A 29 -8.96 -17.98 0.66
C ARG A 29 -9.25 -16.76 1.53
N PRO A 30 -9.72 -16.92 2.78
CA PRO A 30 -9.87 -15.80 3.71
C PRO A 30 -8.52 -15.09 3.95
N ARG A 31 -8.56 -13.76 4.00
CA ARG A 31 -7.40 -12.91 4.29
C ARG A 31 -7.09 -13.02 5.79
N LYS A 32 -5.83 -13.31 6.13
CA LYS A 32 -5.33 -13.31 7.51
C LYS A 32 -4.63 -12.01 7.90
N VAL A 33 -4.40 -11.12 6.93
CA VAL A 33 -3.59 -9.91 7.08
C VAL A 33 -4.51 -8.69 7.05
N ASP A 34 -4.30 -7.76 7.97
CA ASP A 34 -4.97 -6.46 7.95
C ASP A 34 -4.42 -5.61 6.79
N VAL A 35 -5.31 -5.21 5.89
CA VAL A 35 -4.95 -4.42 4.69
C VAL A 35 -4.54 -3.00 5.06
N TYR A 36 -5.06 -2.48 6.18
CA TYR A 36 -4.66 -1.17 6.70
C TYR A 36 -3.17 -1.16 7.07
N GLU A 37 -2.72 -2.20 7.77
CA GLU A 37 -1.32 -2.37 8.20
C GLU A 37 -0.38 -2.46 6.98
N VAL A 38 -0.80 -3.19 5.95
CA VAL A 38 -0.07 -3.30 4.69
C VAL A 38 0.01 -1.96 3.97
N PHE A 39 -1.10 -1.22 3.88
CA PHE A 39 -1.12 0.07 3.21
C PHE A 39 -0.27 1.11 3.95
N CYS A 40 -0.31 1.13 5.29
CA CYS A 40 0.56 2.00 6.07
C CYS A 40 2.04 1.65 5.89
N ALA A 41 2.40 0.36 5.83
CA ALA A 41 3.76 -0.07 5.54
C ALA A 41 4.25 0.43 4.17
N LEU A 42 3.38 0.41 3.15
CA LEU A 42 3.68 1.00 1.85
C LEU A 42 3.85 2.50 1.92
N LEU A 43 2.97 3.22 2.61
CA LEU A 43 3.10 4.67 2.79
C LEU A 43 4.40 5.03 3.50
N TYR A 44 4.81 4.24 4.50
CA TYR A 44 6.08 4.40 5.19
C TYR A 44 7.26 4.29 4.23
N ILE A 45 7.31 3.23 3.41
CA ILE A 45 8.35 3.04 2.39
C ILE A 45 8.34 4.18 1.37
N LEU A 46 7.17 4.56 0.86
CA LEU A 46 7.04 5.63 -0.14
C LEU A 46 7.44 7.00 0.42
N LYS A 47 7.21 7.25 1.71
CA LYS A 47 7.53 8.53 2.35
C LYS A 47 8.98 8.64 2.77
N SER A 48 9.53 7.56 3.32
CA SER A 48 10.91 7.49 3.77
C SER A 48 11.90 7.25 2.63
N GLY A 49 11.46 6.61 1.54
CA GLY A 49 12.34 6.12 0.48
C GLY A 49 13.26 4.98 0.94
N CYS A 50 12.98 4.34 2.08
CA CYS A 50 13.85 3.29 2.62
C CYS A 50 13.80 2.00 1.79
N GLN A 51 14.85 1.19 1.89
CA GLN A 51 14.85 -0.16 1.32
C GLN A 51 13.80 -1.04 2.01
N TRP A 52 13.28 -2.05 1.30
CA TRP A 52 12.29 -2.99 1.83
C TRP A 52 12.78 -3.76 3.06
N ASP A 53 14.09 -4.02 3.14
CA ASP A 53 14.72 -4.70 4.28
C ASP A 53 14.80 -3.83 5.54
N MET A 54 14.68 -2.50 5.37
CA MET A 54 14.67 -1.53 6.46
C MET A 54 13.25 -1.25 6.98
N LEU A 55 12.24 -1.99 6.50
CA LEU A 55 10.88 -1.88 7.00
C LEU A 55 10.85 -2.29 8.49
N PRO A 56 10.30 -1.44 9.39
CA PRO A 56 10.20 -1.77 10.81
C PRO A 56 9.47 -3.10 11.06
N SER A 57 9.93 -3.87 12.04
CA SER A 57 9.34 -5.17 12.41
C SER A 57 7.94 -5.08 13.01
N ASP A 58 7.49 -3.85 13.35
CA ASP A 58 6.13 -3.58 13.81
C ASP A 58 5.09 -3.72 12.69
N PHE A 59 5.51 -3.71 11.42
CA PHE A 59 4.66 -3.90 10.25
C PHE A 59 4.51 -5.38 9.85
N PRO A 60 3.51 -5.73 9.02
CA PRO A 60 3.43 -7.05 8.41
C PRO A 60 4.72 -7.40 7.65
N SER A 61 5.00 -8.70 7.51
CA SER A 61 6.23 -9.16 6.86
C SER A 61 6.46 -8.48 5.50
N LYS A 62 7.70 -8.07 5.22
CA LYS A 62 8.07 -7.39 3.96
C LYS A 62 7.58 -8.13 2.72
N SER A 63 7.62 -9.47 2.73
CA SER A 63 7.15 -10.32 1.64
C SER A 63 5.65 -10.17 1.41
N THR A 64 4.87 -10.02 2.48
CA THR A 64 3.42 -9.76 2.40
C THR A 64 3.17 -8.36 1.84
N VAL A 65 3.88 -7.35 2.35
CA VAL A 65 3.73 -5.96 1.88
C VAL A 65 4.08 -5.85 0.39
N TYR A 66 5.18 -6.48 -0.03
CA TYR A 66 5.60 -6.53 -1.43
C TYR A 66 4.62 -7.27 -2.33
N TYR A 67 4.02 -8.37 -1.85
CA TYR A 67 2.98 -9.09 -2.58
C TYR A 67 1.77 -8.19 -2.88
N TYR A 68 1.28 -7.44 -1.89
CA TYR A 68 0.17 -6.50 -2.09
C TYR A 68 0.56 -5.31 -2.96
N PHE A 69 1.79 -4.80 -2.82
CA PHE A 69 2.32 -3.77 -3.71
C PHE A 69 2.25 -4.20 -5.17
N LYS A 70 2.76 -5.39 -5.50
CA LYS A 70 2.73 -5.92 -6.87
C LYS A 70 1.29 -6.04 -7.38
N LEU A 71 0.39 -6.57 -6.55
CA LEU A 71 -1.02 -6.72 -6.89
C LEU A 71 -1.72 -5.39 -7.16
N TRP A 72 -1.40 -4.34 -6.40
CA TRP A 72 -2.03 -3.01 -6.58
C TRP A 72 -1.35 -2.17 -7.65
N LYS A 73 -0.09 -2.48 -7.98
CA LYS A 73 0.67 -1.85 -9.07
C LYS A 73 0.21 -2.34 -10.45
N GLU A 74 -0.28 -3.57 -10.56
CA GLU A 74 -0.78 -4.13 -11.82
C GLU A 74 -1.87 -3.23 -12.41
N LYS A 75 -1.62 -2.73 -13.63
CA LYS A 75 -2.56 -1.91 -14.37
C LYS A 75 -3.47 -2.83 -15.20
N PRO A 76 -4.79 -2.63 -15.17
CA PRO A 76 -5.70 -3.40 -16.02
C PRO A 76 -5.60 -3.00 -17.50
N SER A 77 -5.19 -1.76 -17.79
CA SER A 77 -5.03 -1.19 -19.13
C SER A 77 -3.92 -0.12 -19.11
N GLU A 78 -3.28 0.17 -20.25
CA GLU A 78 -2.27 1.24 -20.39
C GLU A 78 -2.85 2.64 -20.09
N THR A 79 -4.15 2.83 -20.34
CA THR A 79 -4.84 4.12 -20.17
C THR A 79 -5.40 4.34 -18.77
N GLU A 80 -5.54 3.29 -17.95
CA GLU A 80 -6.16 3.38 -16.63
C GLU A 80 -5.13 3.41 -15.50
N PRO A 81 -5.34 4.25 -14.48
CA PRO A 81 -4.45 4.28 -13.32
C PRO A 81 -4.59 2.99 -12.51
N SER A 82 -3.46 2.51 -11.99
CA SER A 82 -3.42 1.33 -11.12
C SER A 82 -4.27 1.54 -9.86
N LEU A 83 -4.70 0.45 -9.21
CA LEU A 83 -5.44 0.54 -7.95
C LEU A 83 -4.63 1.29 -6.88
N LEU A 84 -3.31 1.14 -6.89
CA LEU A 84 -2.42 1.87 -6.00
C LEU A 84 -2.42 3.38 -6.29
N GLU A 85 -2.35 3.79 -7.56
CA GLU A 85 -2.42 5.20 -7.95
C GLU A 85 -3.75 5.83 -7.54
N GLN A 86 -4.87 5.11 -7.74
CA GLN A 86 -6.20 5.55 -7.31
C GLN A 86 -6.30 5.68 -5.79
N ALA A 87 -5.74 4.71 -5.05
CA ALA A 87 -5.70 4.72 -3.60
C ALA A 87 -4.86 5.88 -3.03
N LEU A 88 -3.67 6.12 -3.60
CA LEU A 88 -2.80 7.23 -3.22
C LEU A 88 -3.46 8.59 -3.51
N LYS A 89 -4.13 8.72 -4.67
CA LYS A 89 -4.88 9.94 -5.00
C LYS A 89 -5.99 10.21 -3.98
N LYS A 90 -6.72 9.17 -3.55
CA LYS A 90 -7.79 9.27 -2.56
C LYS A 90 -7.29 9.48 -1.13
N SER A 91 -6.08 9.02 -0.79
CA SER A 91 -5.46 9.28 0.52
C SER A 91 -4.86 10.68 0.64
N GLY A 92 -4.84 11.46 -0.44
CA GLY A 92 -4.21 12.79 -0.46
C GLY A 92 -2.68 12.73 -0.57
N TRP A 93 -2.13 11.63 -1.08
CA TRP A 93 -0.70 11.48 -1.31
C TRP A 93 -0.18 12.49 -2.35
N ARG A 94 0.94 13.16 -2.03
CA ARG A 94 1.56 14.21 -2.86
C ARG A 94 2.99 13.87 -3.31
N GLY A 95 3.49 12.67 -3.02
CA GLY A 95 4.86 12.26 -3.35
C GLY A 95 4.96 11.53 -4.70
N PRO A 96 6.15 11.54 -5.35
CA PRO A 96 6.37 10.78 -6.57
C PRO A 96 6.32 9.27 -6.29
N TYR A 97 5.57 8.53 -7.11
CA TYR A 97 5.45 7.06 -7.00
C TYR A 97 6.59 6.31 -7.73
N GLN A 98 7.19 6.90 -8.76
CA GLN A 98 8.09 6.21 -9.70
C GLN A 98 9.54 6.02 -9.21
N LEU A 99 9.88 6.30 -7.94
CA LEU A 99 11.26 6.38 -7.46
C LEU A 99 12.11 5.09 -7.58
N TRP A 100 11.49 3.94 -7.87
CA TRP A 100 12.12 2.60 -7.82
C TRP A 100 12.09 1.80 -9.13
N SER A 101 11.34 2.22 -10.15
CA SER A 101 11.22 1.44 -11.40
C SER A 101 12.33 1.73 -12.41
N GLU A 102 13.19 2.72 -12.12
CA GLU A 102 14.16 3.31 -13.05
C GLU A 102 15.61 3.24 -12.53
N ARG A 103 15.86 2.43 -11.49
CA ARG A 103 17.20 2.14 -10.97
C ARG A 103 17.52 0.67 -11.12
#